data_AF-A0A2V1D7J4-F1
#
_entry.id   AF-A0A2V1D7J4-F1
#
_cell.length_a   1.000
_cell.length_b   1.000
_cell.length_c   1.000
_cell.angle_alpha   90.00
_cell.angle_beta   90.00
_cell.angle_gamma   90.00
#
_symmetry.space_group_name_H-M   'P 1'
#
loop_
_entity.id
_entity.type
_entity.pdbx_description
1 polymer ?
#
loop_
_entity_poly.entity_id
_entity_poly.type
_entity_poly.pdbx_seq_one_letter_code
_entity_poly.pdbx_strand_id
1 'polypeptide(L)'
;MDQNVINMLMSSVESIRTALDTSPDSWREHTQAIRNMMASLEFRDTSPDDSRKEWQVSVITVFQRVAHADVDHGGSVVLDIADWCLKQSVVLIQLYPDDVALLALIGENWLLRAQQPLINIHHAEQSSVSSGDSQNATLSCPERQARAQNAALEAKQRLDTADYVEARTLLLPAVEYLKRAVDAAHAQDKIYGALLVKVR
;
A
#
# COMPACT_ATOMS: atom_id res chain seq x y z
N MET A 1 -22.25 -16.60 -9.45
CA MET A 1 -22.60 -16.54 -8.01
C MET A 1 -24.09 -16.18 -7.93
N ASP A 2 -24.86 -16.75 -7.02
CA ASP A 2 -26.31 -16.44 -6.91
C ASP A 2 -26.52 -14.99 -6.42
N GLN A 3 -27.55 -14.31 -6.93
CA GLN A 3 -27.84 -12.91 -6.60
C GLN A 3 -28.11 -12.72 -5.10
N ASN A 4 -28.73 -13.69 -4.45
CA ASN A 4 -28.96 -13.65 -3.01
C ASN A 4 -27.65 -13.66 -2.22
N VAL A 5 -26.65 -14.42 -2.68
CA VAL A 5 -25.32 -14.48 -2.07
C VAL A 5 -24.59 -13.15 -2.24
N ILE A 6 -24.68 -12.53 -3.42
CA ILE A 6 -24.09 -11.20 -3.67
C ILE A 6 -24.75 -10.14 -2.76
N ASN A 7 -26.07 -10.18 -2.60
CA ASN A 7 -26.78 -9.23 -1.73
C ASN A 7 -26.37 -9.39 -0.25
N MET A 8 -26.23 -10.63 0.24
CA MET A 8 -25.76 -10.89 1.61
C MET A 8 -24.30 -10.46 1.83
N LEU A 9 -23.43 -10.72 0.84
CA LEU A 9 -22.05 -10.26 0.85
C LEU A 9 -21.99 -8.73 0.94
N MET A 10 -22.71 -8.04 0.05
CA MET A 10 -22.69 -6.58 -0.02
C MET A 10 -23.28 -5.92 1.23
N SER A 11 -24.32 -6.51 1.84
CA SER A 11 -24.82 -6.06 3.13
C SER A 11 -23.77 -6.17 4.24
N SER A 12 -23.02 -7.28 4.27
CA SER A 12 -21.94 -7.49 5.23
C SER A 12 -20.79 -6.50 5.03
N VAL A 13 -20.41 -6.27 3.77
CA VAL A 13 -19.37 -5.30 3.38
C VAL A 13 -19.78 -3.88 3.76
N GLU A 14 -21.04 -3.51 3.55
CA GLU A 14 -21.59 -2.21 3.93
C GLU A 14 -21.57 -2.00 5.45
N SER A 15 -21.93 -3.04 6.21
CA SER A 15 -21.85 -3.03 7.67
C SER A 15 -20.42 -2.79 8.17
N ILE A 16 -19.44 -3.47 7.57
CA ILE A 16 -18.01 -3.23 7.89
C ILE A 16 -17.60 -1.81 7.51
N ARG A 17 -18.00 -1.32 6.33
CA ARG A 17 -17.69 0.03 5.87
C ARG A 17 -18.18 1.09 6.86
N THR A 18 -19.46 1.02 7.22
CA THR A 18 -20.09 1.96 8.16
C THR A 18 -19.48 1.89 9.57
N ALA A 19 -19.11 0.69 10.03
CA ALA A 19 -18.39 0.52 11.29
C ALA A 19 -17.01 1.19 11.27
N LEU A 20 -16.23 0.97 10.21
CA LEU A 20 -14.91 1.60 10.02
C LEU A 20 -14.99 3.12 9.86
N ASP A 21 -16.07 3.63 9.25
CA ASP A 21 -16.29 5.08 9.13
C ASP A 21 -16.63 5.73 10.48
N THR A 22 -17.27 4.96 11.38
CA THR A 22 -17.63 5.44 12.73
C THR A 22 -16.48 5.29 13.71
N SER A 23 -15.74 4.19 13.63
CA SER A 23 -14.65 3.84 14.55
C SER A 23 -13.53 3.12 13.79
N PRO A 24 -12.55 3.84 13.21
CA PRO A 24 -11.48 3.25 12.42
C PRO A 24 -10.66 2.17 13.15
N ASP A 25 -10.55 2.28 14.48
CA ASP A 25 -9.79 1.34 15.32
C ASP A 25 -10.50 -0.01 15.53
N SER A 26 -11.78 -0.15 15.14
CA SER A 26 -12.54 -1.41 15.27
C SER A 26 -12.17 -2.45 14.20
N TRP A 27 -11.23 -2.15 13.30
CA TRP A 27 -10.85 -3.00 12.17
C TRP A 27 -10.52 -4.45 12.57
N ARG A 28 -9.94 -4.66 13.76
CA ARG A 28 -9.56 -5.98 14.28
C ARG A 28 -10.77 -6.91 14.39
N GLU A 29 -11.92 -6.37 14.77
CA GLU A 29 -13.18 -7.11 14.96
C GLU A 29 -13.73 -7.67 13.63
N HIS A 30 -13.37 -7.02 12.51
CA HIS A 30 -13.86 -7.40 11.18
C HIS A 30 -12.96 -8.41 10.46
N THR A 31 -11.73 -8.64 10.93
CA THR A 31 -10.74 -9.50 10.26
C THR A 31 -11.24 -10.93 10.03
N GLN A 32 -11.89 -11.55 11.03
CA GLN A 32 -12.40 -12.91 10.89
C GLN A 32 -13.57 -12.99 9.89
N ALA A 33 -14.46 -12.00 9.90
CA ALA A 33 -15.57 -11.93 8.97
C ALA A 33 -15.05 -11.81 7.52
N ILE A 34 -14.05 -10.95 7.30
CA ILE A 34 -13.38 -10.79 6.01
C ILE A 34 -12.75 -12.10 5.54
N ARG A 35 -12.01 -12.81 6.41
CA ARG A 35 -11.43 -14.12 6.08
C ARG A 35 -12.46 -15.16 5.66
N ASN A 36 -13.59 -15.22 6.37
CA ASN A 36 -14.68 -16.11 6.00
C ASN A 36 -15.24 -15.78 4.61
N MET A 37 -15.38 -14.49 4.28
CA MET A 37 -15.80 -14.05 2.94
C MET A 37 -14.75 -14.43 1.87
N MET A 38 -13.48 -14.12 2.11
CA MET A 38 -12.37 -14.45 1.19
C MET A 38 -12.29 -15.94 0.87
N ALA A 39 -12.55 -16.82 1.84
CA ALA A 39 -12.54 -18.27 1.63
C ALA A 39 -13.56 -18.76 0.58
N SER A 40 -14.62 -17.99 0.36
CA SER A 40 -15.69 -18.31 -0.61
C SER A 40 -15.68 -17.43 -1.85
N LEU A 41 -14.84 -16.40 -1.88
CA LEU A 41 -14.86 -15.34 -2.90
C LEU A 41 -13.58 -15.35 -3.72
N GLU A 42 -13.72 -15.58 -5.02
CA GLU A 42 -12.64 -15.43 -5.99
C GLU A 42 -13.19 -14.88 -7.30
N PHE A 43 -12.58 -13.82 -7.81
CA PHE A 43 -12.95 -13.23 -9.09
C PHE A 43 -12.26 -14.00 -10.21
N ARG A 44 -13.05 -14.47 -11.16
CA ARG A 44 -12.61 -15.28 -12.30
C ARG A 44 -13.30 -14.84 -13.59
N ASP A 45 -13.67 -13.57 -13.66
CA ASP A 45 -14.42 -13.05 -14.78
C ASP A 45 -13.59 -13.14 -16.06
N THR A 46 -14.27 -13.44 -17.16
CA THR A 46 -13.68 -13.57 -18.50
C THR A 46 -14.21 -12.51 -19.46
N SER A 47 -15.24 -11.76 -19.05
CA SER A 47 -15.93 -10.77 -19.85
C SER A 47 -16.21 -9.51 -19.02
N PRO A 48 -16.00 -8.30 -19.58
CA PRO A 48 -16.34 -7.05 -18.91
C PRO A 48 -17.83 -6.95 -18.58
N ASP A 49 -18.13 -6.47 -17.38
CA ASP A 49 -19.47 -6.21 -16.85
C ASP A 49 -19.35 -5.13 -15.77
N ASP A 50 -19.80 -3.91 -16.08
CA ASP A 50 -19.65 -2.76 -15.20
C ASP A 50 -20.43 -2.88 -13.89
N SER A 51 -21.65 -3.44 -13.93
CA SER A 51 -22.45 -3.67 -12.72
C SER A 51 -21.75 -4.63 -11.77
N ARG A 52 -21.04 -5.61 -12.32
CA ARG A 52 -20.25 -6.56 -11.54
C ARG A 52 -18.97 -5.95 -10.99
N LYS A 53 -18.26 -5.20 -11.82
CA LYS A 53 -17.04 -4.48 -11.44
C LYS A 53 -17.30 -3.58 -10.23
N GLU A 54 -18.41 -2.84 -10.21
CA GLU A 54 -18.74 -1.91 -9.12
C GLU A 54 -18.74 -2.58 -7.74
N TRP A 55 -19.45 -3.70 -7.58
CA TRP A 55 -19.50 -4.38 -6.29
C TRP A 55 -18.18 -5.08 -5.96
N GLN A 56 -17.46 -5.61 -6.97
CA GLN A 56 -16.15 -6.24 -6.77
C GLN A 56 -15.09 -5.25 -6.28
N VAL A 57 -15.03 -4.07 -6.90
CA VAL A 57 -14.15 -2.98 -6.48
C VAL A 57 -14.53 -2.49 -5.09
N SER A 58 -15.83 -2.38 -4.77
CA SER A 58 -16.30 -2.02 -3.42
C SER A 58 -15.83 -3.01 -2.35
N VAL A 59 -15.96 -4.32 -2.60
CA VAL A 59 -15.47 -5.38 -1.69
C VAL A 59 -13.97 -5.24 -1.45
N ILE A 60 -13.16 -5.16 -2.51
CA ILE A 60 -11.71 -5.02 -2.39
C ILE A 60 -11.37 -3.76 -1.60
N THR A 61 -12.02 -2.63 -1.89
CA THR A 61 -11.76 -1.35 -1.23
C THR A 61 -11.95 -1.45 0.28
N VAL A 62 -13.05 -2.06 0.74
CA VAL A 62 -13.31 -2.22 2.18
C VAL A 62 -12.31 -3.18 2.83
N PHE A 63 -11.99 -4.29 2.19
CA PHE A 63 -11.02 -5.25 2.73
C PHE A 63 -9.62 -4.63 2.81
N GLN A 64 -9.25 -3.84 1.80
CA GLN A 64 -7.97 -3.16 1.76
C GLN A 64 -7.86 -2.04 2.80
N ARG A 65 -8.96 -1.36 3.16
CA ARG A 65 -8.97 -0.44 4.32
C ARG A 65 -8.59 -1.16 5.63
N VAL A 66 -9.12 -2.37 5.86
CA VAL A 66 -8.73 -3.19 7.01
C VAL A 66 -7.27 -3.62 6.92
N ALA A 67 -6.80 -4.01 5.73
CA ALA A 67 -5.40 -4.37 5.51
C ALA A 67 -4.43 -3.20 5.79
N HIS A 68 -4.86 -1.96 5.55
CA HIS A 68 -4.06 -0.76 5.81
C HIS A 68 -4.14 -0.24 7.25
N ALA A 69 -4.91 -0.90 8.13
CA ALA A 69 -5.11 -0.40 9.49
C ALA A 69 -3.96 -0.82 10.45
N ASP A 70 -3.14 -1.80 10.09
CA ASP A 70 -2.01 -2.32 10.91
C ASP A 70 -0.64 -1.90 10.37
N VAL A 71 -0.54 -0.70 9.78
CA VAL A 71 0.71 -0.18 9.20
C VAL A 71 1.84 -0.13 10.23
N ASP A 72 1.53 0.23 11.47
CA ASP A 72 2.53 0.41 12.53
C ASP A 72 3.19 -0.90 13.00
N HIS A 73 2.57 -2.05 12.74
CA HIS A 73 3.12 -3.38 13.07
C HIS A 73 3.55 -4.15 11.80
N GLY A 74 3.81 -3.44 10.71
CA GLY A 74 4.24 -4.04 9.44
C GLY A 74 3.16 -4.88 8.76
N GLY A 75 1.88 -4.71 9.14
CA GLY A 75 0.74 -5.39 8.51
C GLY A 75 0.68 -6.90 8.74
N SER A 76 1.49 -7.48 9.63
CA SER A 76 1.63 -8.94 9.75
C SER A 76 0.30 -9.66 10.04
N VAL A 77 -0.60 -9.04 10.81
CA VAL A 77 -1.89 -9.64 11.18
C VAL A 77 -2.90 -9.62 10.02
N VAL A 78 -2.69 -8.77 9.00
CA VAL A 78 -3.63 -8.54 7.90
C VAL A 78 -3.00 -8.73 6.52
N LEU A 79 -1.79 -9.29 6.46
CA LEU A 79 -1.05 -9.51 5.23
C LEU A 79 -1.80 -10.47 4.30
N ASP A 80 -2.49 -11.46 4.84
CA ASP A 80 -3.34 -12.38 4.09
C ASP A 80 -4.48 -11.66 3.36
N ILE A 81 -5.09 -10.67 4.03
CA ILE A 81 -6.12 -9.82 3.45
C ILE A 81 -5.51 -8.93 2.35
N ALA A 82 -4.34 -8.35 2.60
CA ALA A 82 -3.62 -7.55 1.62
C ALA A 82 -3.25 -8.36 0.36
N ASP A 83 -2.74 -9.58 0.53
CA ASP A 83 -2.40 -10.51 -0.55
C ASP A 83 -3.62 -10.87 -1.40
N TRP A 84 -4.74 -11.16 -0.73
CA TRP A 84 -5.99 -11.44 -1.44
C TRP A 84 -6.45 -10.22 -2.24
N CYS A 85 -6.45 -9.02 -1.66
CA CYS A 85 -6.85 -7.79 -2.35
C CYS A 85 -5.99 -7.52 -3.59
N LEU A 86 -4.66 -7.70 -3.47
CA LEU A 86 -3.75 -7.55 -4.60
C LEU A 86 -4.05 -8.57 -5.70
N LYS A 87 -4.18 -9.86 -5.34
CA LYS A 87 -4.49 -10.93 -6.28
C LYS A 87 -5.77 -10.63 -7.07
N GLN A 88 -6.85 -10.26 -6.38
CA GLN A 88 -8.12 -9.96 -7.03
C GLN A 88 -8.04 -8.71 -7.90
N SER A 89 -7.36 -7.65 -7.43
CA SER A 89 -7.19 -6.42 -8.21
C SER A 89 -6.39 -6.65 -9.49
N VAL A 90 -5.34 -7.48 -9.43
CA VAL A 90 -4.55 -7.85 -10.62
C VAL A 90 -5.36 -8.66 -11.62
N VAL A 91 -6.31 -9.49 -11.17
CA VAL A 91 -7.25 -10.16 -12.09
C VAL A 91 -8.15 -9.14 -12.78
N LEU A 92 -8.74 -8.23 -12.01
CA LEU A 92 -9.69 -7.25 -12.56
C LEU A 92 -9.01 -6.22 -13.48
N ILE A 93 -7.78 -5.79 -13.20
CA ILE A 93 -7.08 -4.81 -14.05
C ILE A 93 -6.75 -5.38 -15.44
N GLN A 94 -6.69 -6.71 -15.62
CA GLN A 94 -6.57 -7.29 -16.97
C GLN A 94 -7.85 -7.10 -17.80
N LEU A 95 -9.01 -7.02 -17.14
CA LEU A 95 -10.31 -6.77 -17.79
C LEU A 95 -10.61 -5.27 -17.93
N TYR A 96 -10.12 -4.46 -16.99
CA TYR A 96 -10.33 -3.00 -16.95
C TYR A 96 -9.00 -2.25 -16.81
N PRO A 97 -8.16 -2.18 -17.86
CA PRO A 97 -6.77 -1.69 -17.78
C PRO A 97 -6.59 -0.26 -17.30
N ASP A 98 -7.61 0.58 -17.53
CA ASP A 98 -7.62 2.01 -17.21
C ASP A 98 -8.54 2.35 -16.02
N ASP A 99 -9.01 1.35 -15.27
CA ASP A 99 -9.81 1.62 -14.07
C ASP A 99 -8.95 2.25 -12.98
N VAL A 100 -9.25 3.51 -12.68
CA VAL A 100 -8.49 4.34 -11.75
C VAL A 100 -8.48 3.75 -10.34
N ALA A 101 -9.60 3.19 -9.89
CA ALA A 101 -9.71 2.63 -8.55
C ALA A 101 -8.86 1.37 -8.41
N LEU A 102 -8.89 0.47 -9.38
CA LEU A 102 -8.06 -0.74 -9.39
C LEU A 102 -6.56 -0.41 -9.46
N LEU A 103 -6.15 0.54 -10.30
CA LEU A 103 -4.75 1.00 -10.37
C LEU A 103 -4.29 1.57 -9.02
N ALA A 104 -5.13 2.39 -8.38
CA ALA A 104 -4.84 2.93 -7.06
C ALA A 104 -4.73 1.82 -5.99
N LEU A 105 -5.69 0.90 -5.92
CA LEU A 105 -5.69 -0.22 -4.98
C LEU A 105 -4.41 -1.07 -5.09
N ILE A 106 -3.99 -1.40 -6.31
CA ILE A 106 -2.74 -2.15 -6.55
C ILE A 106 -1.53 -1.36 -6.04
N GLY A 107 -1.43 -0.09 -6.44
CA GLY A 107 -0.31 0.77 -6.05
C GLY A 107 -0.20 0.96 -4.54
N GLU A 108 -1.33 1.16 -3.86
CA GLU A 108 -1.38 1.27 -2.40
C GLU A 108 -1.01 -0.04 -1.70
N ASN A 109 -1.35 -1.20 -2.27
CA ASN A 109 -0.96 -2.49 -1.71
C ASN A 109 0.56 -2.68 -1.71
N TRP A 110 1.22 -2.30 -2.81
CA TRP A 110 2.68 -2.30 -2.88
C TRP A 110 3.30 -1.31 -1.90
N LEU A 111 2.69 -0.14 -1.74
CA LEU A 111 3.14 0.85 -0.76
C LEU A 111 3.00 0.36 0.68
N LEU A 112 1.93 -0.38 0.99
CA LEU A 112 1.73 -1.02 2.29
C LEU A 112 2.87 -2.01 2.59
N ARG A 113 3.21 -2.87 1.63
CA ARG A 113 4.31 -3.85 1.79
C ARG A 113 5.65 -3.16 2.02
N ALA A 114 5.87 -2.00 1.38
CA ALA A 114 7.09 -1.22 1.55
C ALA A 114 7.21 -0.59 2.95
N GLN A 115 6.16 -0.53 3.77
CA GLN A 115 6.21 0.18 5.07
C GLN A 115 7.24 -0.44 6.02
N GLN A 116 7.29 -1.76 6.14
CA GLN A 116 8.23 -2.41 7.07
C GLN A 116 9.71 -2.14 6.72
N PRO A 117 10.19 -2.38 5.49
CA PRO A 117 11.58 -2.07 5.16
C PRO A 117 11.87 -0.57 5.28
N LEU A 118 10.89 0.31 5.00
CA LEU A 118 11.05 1.76 5.21
C LEU A 118 11.20 2.14 6.70
N ILE A 119 10.44 1.51 7.58
CA ILE A 119 10.58 1.68 9.04
C ILE A 119 11.96 1.22 9.50
N ASN A 120 12.45 0.07 9.02
CA ASN A 120 13.77 -0.45 9.34
C ASN A 120 14.87 0.52 8.90
N ILE A 121 14.79 1.02 7.66
CA ILE A 121 15.70 2.04 7.13
C ILE A 121 15.69 3.28 8.02
N HIS A 122 14.50 3.78 8.38
CA HIS A 122 14.36 4.95 9.22
C HIS A 122 15.03 4.78 10.60
N HIS A 123 14.85 3.63 11.25
CA HIS A 123 15.51 3.32 12.51
C HIS A 123 17.03 3.20 12.37
N ALA A 124 17.51 2.54 11.31
CA ALA A 124 18.94 2.43 11.03
C ALA A 124 19.59 3.81 10.79
N GLU A 125 18.91 4.70 10.07
CA GLU A 125 19.37 6.07 9.85
C GLU A 125 19.39 6.89 11.14
N GLN A 126 18.33 6.83 11.97
CA GLN A 126 18.30 7.52 13.26
C GLN A 126 19.44 7.09 14.19
N SER A 127 19.74 5.79 14.24
CA SER A 127 20.82 5.27 15.08
C SER A 127 22.22 5.74 14.63
N SER A 128 22.37 6.11 13.36
CA SER A 128 23.65 6.53 12.77
C SER A 128 24.00 8.00 13.03
N VAL A 129 23.01 8.87 13.24
CA VAL A 129 23.21 10.34 13.41
C VAL A 129 23.76 10.70 14.81
N SER A 130 23.56 9.84 15.82
CA SER A 130 23.88 10.13 17.23
C SER A 130 25.38 10.23 17.56
N SER A 131 26.28 9.78 16.68
CA SER A 131 27.71 9.61 17.03
C SER A 131 28.66 10.70 16.48
N GLY A 132 28.17 11.71 15.74
CA GLY A 132 29.04 12.56 14.91
C GLY A 132 29.23 14.02 15.34
N ASP A 133 28.32 14.59 16.14
CA ASP A 133 28.17 16.06 16.16
C ASP A 133 29.14 16.80 17.10
N SER A 134 29.87 16.07 17.96
CA SER A 134 30.78 16.67 18.94
C SER A 134 32.22 16.87 18.46
N GLN A 135 32.57 16.50 17.22
CA GLN A 135 33.96 16.55 16.71
C GLN A 135 34.21 17.58 15.58
N ASN A 136 33.20 18.31 15.12
CA ASN A 136 33.32 19.18 13.95
C ASN A 136 34.09 20.49 14.21
N ALA A 137 34.34 20.86 15.47
CA ALA A 137 34.93 22.15 15.84
C ALA A 137 36.45 22.28 15.57
N THR A 138 37.18 21.18 15.31
CA THR A 138 38.67 21.20 15.31
C THR A 138 39.32 20.68 14.01
N LEU A 139 38.55 20.34 12.98
CA LEU A 139 39.10 19.66 11.78
C LEU A 139 39.64 20.63 10.73
N SER A 140 40.79 20.30 10.16
CA SER A 140 41.38 21.00 9.01
C SER A 140 40.58 20.72 7.71
N CYS A 141 40.72 21.58 6.70
CA CYS A 141 39.99 21.47 5.42
C CYS A 141 40.18 20.10 4.69
N PRO A 142 41.39 19.49 4.66
CA PRO A 142 41.59 18.16 4.07
C PRO A 142 40.88 17.04 4.83
N GLU A 143 40.84 17.12 6.16
CA GLU A 143 40.17 16.12 7.01
C GLU A 143 38.64 16.17 6.85
N ARG A 144 38.09 17.38 6.67
CA ARG A 144 36.67 17.56 6.29
C ARG A 144 36.36 16.93 4.93
N GLN A 145 37.22 17.11 3.93
CA GLN A 145 37.04 16.52 2.61
C GLN A 145 37.12 14.99 2.64
N ALA A 146 38.08 14.43 3.38
CA ALA A 146 38.22 12.98 3.57
C ALA A 146 37.01 12.37 4.31
N ARG A 147 36.50 13.04 5.36
CA ARG A 147 35.27 12.63 6.04
C ARG A 147 34.05 12.69 5.14
N ALA A 148 33.90 13.74 4.32
CA ALA A 148 32.81 13.84 3.36
C ALA A 148 32.86 12.73 2.30
N GLN A 149 34.05 12.37 1.82
CA GLN A 149 34.24 11.25 0.89
C GLN A 149 33.93 9.90 1.56
N ASN A 150 34.36 9.68 2.80
CA ASN A 150 34.04 8.48 3.56
C ASN A 150 32.54 8.37 3.84
N ALA A 151 31.89 9.45 4.24
CA ALA A 151 30.44 9.50 4.43
C ALA A 151 29.68 9.21 3.13
N ALA A 152 30.16 9.72 1.99
CA ALA A 152 29.58 9.42 0.68
C ALA A 152 29.77 7.95 0.27
N LEU A 153 30.90 7.33 0.63
CA LEU A 153 31.17 5.92 0.34
C LEU A 153 30.33 5.00 1.24
N GLU A 154 30.21 5.35 2.52
CA GLU A 154 29.36 4.66 3.48
C GLU A 154 27.87 4.80 3.12
N ALA A 155 27.43 5.98 2.65
CA ALA A 155 26.09 6.18 2.09
C ALA A 155 25.83 5.27 0.88
N LYS A 156 26.81 5.09 0.00
CA LYS A 156 26.69 4.16 -1.14
C LYS A 156 26.59 2.70 -0.68
N GLN A 157 27.38 2.29 0.32
CA GLN A 157 27.31 0.94 0.87
C GLN A 157 25.97 0.66 1.55
N ARG A 158 25.34 1.68 2.16
CA ARG A 158 24.00 1.56 2.76
C ARG A 158 22.91 1.29 1.72
N LEU A 159 23.03 1.83 0.50
CA LEU A 159 22.07 1.58 -0.58
C LEU A 159 21.98 0.10 -0.99
N ASP A 160 23.04 -0.67 -0.75
CA ASP A 160 23.12 -2.11 -1.06
C ASP A 160 22.68 -2.99 0.12
N THR A 161 22.20 -2.41 1.23
CA THR A 161 21.67 -3.19 2.36
C THR A 161 20.32 -3.80 2.02
N ALA A 162 20.00 -4.92 2.67
CA ALA A 162 18.83 -5.73 2.37
C ALA A 162 17.52 -4.92 2.40
N ASP A 163 17.33 -4.09 3.44
CA ASP A 163 16.12 -3.27 3.57
C ASP A 163 15.97 -2.24 2.44
N TYR A 164 17.06 -1.60 1.99
CA TYR A 164 16.99 -0.63 0.87
C TYR A 164 16.67 -1.31 -0.45
N VAL A 165 17.25 -2.49 -0.70
CA VAL A 165 16.96 -3.28 -1.90
C VAL A 165 15.49 -3.70 -1.89
N GLU A 166 14.98 -4.22 -0.76
CA GLU A 166 13.58 -4.62 -0.61
C GLU A 166 12.62 -3.44 -0.72
N ALA A 167 12.89 -2.31 -0.05
CA ALA A 167 12.08 -1.10 -0.19
C ALA A 167 12.01 -0.66 -1.64
N ARG A 168 13.13 -0.68 -2.37
CA ARG A 168 13.16 -0.29 -3.79
C ARG A 168 12.35 -1.24 -4.67
N THR A 169 12.43 -2.55 -4.45
CA THR A 169 11.67 -3.52 -5.26
C THR A 169 10.17 -3.41 -5.04
N LEU A 170 9.74 -3.02 -3.82
CA LEU A 170 8.33 -2.81 -3.49
C LEU A 170 7.81 -1.43 -3.93
N LEU A 171 8.64 -0.38 -3.83
CA LEU A 171 8.25 0.98 -4.21
C LEU A 171 8.13 1.19 -5.72
N LEU A 172 8.94 0.49 -6.52
CA LEU A 172 8.87 0.60 -7.98
C LEU A 172 7.47 0.31 -8.54
N PRO A 173 6.85 -0.86 -8.28
CA PRO A 173 5.49 -1.13 -8.74
C PRO A 173 4.48 -0.18 -8.10
N ALA A 174 4.65 0.23 -6.83
CA ALA A 174 3.76 1.20 -6.19
C ALA A 174 3.68 2.50 -7.00
N VAL A 175 4.84 3.07 -7.35
CA VAL A 175 4.94 4.31 -8.13
C VAL A 175 4.37 4.11 -9.54
N GLU A 176 4.66 3.01 -10.21
CA GLU A 176 4.16 2.73 -11.56
C GLU A 176 2.63 2.68 -11.61
N TYR A 177 2.00 1.93 -10.70
CA TYR A 177 0.54 1.79 -10.66
C TYR A 177 -0.15 3.09 -10.22
N LEU A 178 0.37 3.79 -9.21
CA LEU A 178 -0.19 5.08 -8.77
C LEU A 178 -0.05 6.16 -9.85
N LYS A 179 1.09 6.21 -10.55
CA LYS A 179 1.27 7.12 -11.67
C LYS A 179 0.27 6.82 -12.79
N ARG A 180 0.10 5.55 -13.16
CA ARG A 180 -0.92 5.14 -14.14
C ARG A 180 -2.33 5.52 -13.69
N ALA A 181 -2.65 5.41 -12.40
CA ALA A 181 -3.94 5.84 -11.87
C ALA A 181 -4.16 7.34 -12.08
N VAL A 182 -3.15 8.17 -11.83
CA VAL A 182 -3.19 9.61 -12.08
C VAL A 182 -3.34 9.93 -13.56
N ASP A 183 -2.55 9.28 -14.42
CA ASP A 183 -2.60 9.48 -15.87
C ASP A 183 -3.98 9.06 -16.43
N ALA A 184 -4.53 7.93 -15.98
CA ALA A 184 -5.86 7.46 -16.37
C ALA A 184 -6.98 8.39 -15.87
N ALA A 185 -6.88 8.89 -14.64
CA ALA A 185 -7.83 9.85 -14.08
C ALA A 185 -7.83 11.17 -14.89
N HIS A 186 -6.64 11.64 -15.28
CA HIS A 186 -6.49 12.81 -16.12
C HIS A 186 -7.06 12.59 -17.53
N ALA A 187 -6.85 11.41 -18.12
CA ALA A 187 -7.40 11.05 -19.43
C ALA A 187 -8.94 10.95 -19.41
N GLN A 188 -9.53 10.56 -18.28
CA GLN A 188 -10.98 10.43 -18.11
C GLN A 188 -11.67 11.72 -17.64
N ASP A 189 -10.93 12.82 -17.48
CA ASP A 189 -11.39 14.08 -16.86
C ASP A 189 -12.04 13.86 -15.47
N LYS A 190 -11.64 12.78 -14.80
CA LYS A 190 -12.12 12.35 -13.49
C LYS A 190 -11.06 12.64 -12.44
N ILE A 191 -10.61 13.88 -12.38
CA ILE A 191 -9.69 14.34 -11.34
C ILE A 191 -10.48 14.50 -10.03
N TYR A 192 -10.78 13.38 -9.38
CA TYR A 192 -11.41 13.41 -8.07
C TYR A 192 -10.39 13.90 -7.03
N GLY A 193 -10.83 14.80 -6.14
CA GLY A 193 -10.01 15.32 -5.04
C GLY A 193 -9.37 14.23 -4.17
N ALA A 194 -9.93 13.01 -4.13
CA ALA A 194 -9.36 11.86 -3.41
C ALA A 194 -7.97 11.42 -3.92
N LEU A 195 -7.64 11.67 -5.19
CA LEU A 195 -6.28 11.42 -5.74
C LEU A 195 -5.29 12.54 -5.39
N LEU A 196 -5.79 13.75 -5.11
CA LEU A 196 -4.98 14.94 -4.82
C LEU A 196 -4.87 15.23 -3.31
N VAL A 197 -5.76 14.65 -2.52
CA VAL A 197 -5.94 14.94 -1.11
C VAL A 197 -6.10 13.61 -0.40
N LYS A 198 -4.99 12.91 -0.12
CA LYS A 198 -4.92 12.06 1.07
C LYS A 198 -4.77 12.98 2.28
N VAL A 199 -5.85 13.66 2.65
CA VAL A 199 -5.97 14.23 4.00
C VAL A 199 -6.39 13.08 4.89
N ARG A 200 -5.43 12.64 5.71
CA ARG A 200 -5.71 11.85 6.89
C ARG A 200 -6.06 12.81 8.02
#